data_AF-A0A1H0AI20-F1
#
_entry.id   AF-A0A1H0AI20-F1
#
_cell.length_a   1.000
_cell.length_b   1.000
_cell.length_c   1.000
_cell.angle_alpha   90.00
_cell.angle_beta   90.00
_cell.angle_gamma   90.00
#
_symmetry.space_group_name_H-M   'P 1'
#
loop_
_entity.id
_entity.type
_entity.pdbx_description
1 polymer ?
#
loop_
_entity_poly.entity_id
_entity_poly.type
_entity_poly.pdbx_seq_one_letter_code
_entity_poly.pdbx_strand_id
1 'polypeptide(L)'
;MSIEIADHQRTEILTHVQKTLVKLFDLETYDIQPQARLYEDLDIDSIDAVDLVVELKQFTGQRIKPDDFKSVRTIDDVVNAVEHLMQR
;
A
#
# COMPACT_ATOMS: atom_id res chain seq x y z
N MET A 1 -25.46 -12.96 -6.65
CA MET A 1 -24.73 -12.70 -5.40
C MET A 1 -23.25 -12.91 -5.71
N SER A 2 -22.61 -11.94 -6.37
CA SER A 2 -21.27 -12.15 -6.95
C SER A 2 -20.44 -10.87 -7.06
N ILE A 3 -20.88 -9.77 -6.43
CA ILE A 3 -20.23 -8.45 -6.56
C ILE A 3 -19.66 -7.92 -5.23
N GLU A 4 -19.84 -8.64 -4.11
CA GLU A 4 -19.41 -8.19 -2.77
C GLU A 4 -17.96 -8.55 -2.40
N ILE A 5 -17.28 -9.41 -3.17
CA ILE A 5 -15.93 -9.88 -2.79
C ILE A 5 -14.83 -8.86 -3.15
N ALA A 6 -15.00 -8.11 -4.24
CA ALA A 6 -13.98 -7.17 -4.72
C ALA A 6 -13.76 -5.99 -3.76
N ASP A 7 -14.83 -5.48 -3.15
CA ASP A 7 -14.76 -4.31 -2.25
C ASP A 7 -14.18 -4.65 -0.86
N HIS A 8 -14.45 -5.87 -0.37
CA HIS A 8 -13.89 -6.34 0.90
C HIS A 8 -12.37 -6.49 0.82
N GLN A 9 -11.83 -7.07 -0.27
CA GLN A 9 -10.39 -7.25 -0.40
C GLN A 9 -9.65 -5.90 -0.41
N ARG A 10 -10.12 -4.90 -1.15
CA ARG A 10 -9.51 -3.57 -1.18
C ARG A 10 -9.45 -2.95 0.21
N THR A 11 -10.57 -3.02 0.94
CA THR A 11 -10.69 -2.46 2.29
C THR A 11 -9.76 -3.16 3.28
N GLU A 12 -9.63 -4.48 3.18
CA GLU A 12 -8.69 -5.26 3.98
C GLU A 12 -7.23 -4.92 3.66
N ILE A 13 -6.88 -4.81 2.38
CA ILE A 13 -5.54 -4.40 1.92
C ILE A 13 -5.22 -3.00 2.43
N LEU A 14 -6.10 -2.02 2.22
CA LEU A 14 -5.92 -0.64 2.68
C LEU A 14 -5.79 -0.58 4.20
N THR A 15 -6.57 -1.37 4.95
CA THR A 15 -6.46 -1.43 6.41
C THR A 15 -5.14 -2.04 6.85
N HIS A 16 -4.66 -3.07 6.14
CA HIS A 16 -3.38 -3.70 6.43
C HIS A 16 -2.21 -2.76 6.12
N VAL A 17 -2.20 -2.21 4.91
CA VAL A 17 -1.24 -1.21 4.43
C VAL A 17 -1.17 -0.03 5.41
N GLN A 18 -2.31 0.56 5.79
CA GLN A 18 -2.33 1.64 6.79
C GLN A 18 -1.69 1.21 8.11
N LYS A 19 -2.09 0.06 8.67
CA LYS A 19 -1.51 -0.44 9.93
C LYS A 19 -0.01 -0.68 9.83
N THR A 20 0.46 -1.17 8.68
CA THR A 20 1.89 -1.34 8.40
C THR A 20 2.57 0.01 8.36
N LEU A 21 2.06 0.97 7.58
CA LEU A 21 2.65 2.30 7.47
C LEU A 21 2.72 3.01 8.83
N VAL A 22 1.64 2.96 9.62
CA VAL A 22 1.61 3.47 11.00
C VAL A 22 2.73 2.85 11.84
N LYS A 23 2.97 1.54 11.71
CA LYS A 23 3.97 0.84 12.53
C LYS A 23 5.40 1.02 12.03
N LEU A 24 5.61 1.05 10.72
CA LEU A 24 6.94 1.13 10.11
C LEU A 24 7.46 2.57 10.12
N PHE A 25 6.58 3.53 9.87
CA PHE A 25 6.94 4.95 9.73
C PHE A 25 6.46 5.81 10.90
N ASP A 26 5.88 5.21 11.94
CA ASP A 26 5.33 5.90 13.12
C ASP A 26 4.33 7.01 12.76
N LEU A 27 3.57 6.79 11.67
CA LEU A 27 2.57 7.72 11.15
C LEU A 27 1.21 7.51 11.84
N GLU A 28 0.30 8.48 11.70
CA GLU A 28 -1.08 8.33 12.16
C GLU A 28 -1.99 7.85 11.03
N THR A 29 -2.99 7.01 11.32
CA THR A 29 -4.00 6.61 10.31
C THR A 29 -4.78 7.82 9.76
N TYR A 30 -4.81 8.93 10.50
CA TYR A 30 -5.41 10.18 10.02
C TYR A 30 -4.57 10.83 8.91
N ASP A 31 -3.26 10.65 8.93
CA ASP A 31 -2.33 11.18 7.94
C ASP A 31 -2.30 10.33 6.66
N ILE A 32 -2.50 9.01 6.84
CA ILE A 32 -2.51 8.03 5.74
C ILE A 32 -3.85 8.07 5.00
N GLN A 33 -4.10 9.19 4.32
CA GLN A 33 -5.24 9.33 3.42
C GLN A 33 -4.95 8.65 2.08
N PRO A 34 -5.96 8.11 1.37
CA PRO A 34 -5.75 7.53 0.03
C PRO A 34 -5.13 8.55 -0.96
N GLN A 35 -5.45 9.83 -0.79
CA GLN A 35 -4.89 10.95 -1.55
C GLN A 35 -3.54 11.45 -1.04
N ALA A 36 -3.06 11.00 0.13
CA ALA A 36 -1.78 11.40 0.69
C ALA A 36 -0.65 10.88 -0.18
N ARG A 37 0.36 11.73 -0.38
CA ARG A 37 1.54 11.40 -1.18
C ARG A 37 2.62 10.84 -0.28
N LEU A 38 3.19 9.70 -0.66
CA LEU A 38 4.26 9.06 0.13
C LEU A 38 5.43 10.02 0.32
N TYR A 39 5.91 10.62 -0.76
CA TYR A 39 7.10 11.48 -0.75
C TYR A 39 6.87 12.91 -0.24
N GLU A 40 5.63 13.42 -0.26
CA GLU A 40 5.35 14.84 0.06
C GLU A 40 4.55 15.04 1.34
N ASP A 41 3.56 14.18 1.64
CA ASP A 41 2.77 14.25 2.88
C ASP A 41 3.45 13.42 3.98
N LEU A 42 3.80 12.17 3.65
CA LEU A 42 4.25 11.19 4.63
C LEU A 42 5.77 11.18 4.85
N ASP A 43 6.49 12.08 4.20
CA ASP A 43 7.96 12.20 4.24
C ASP A 43 8.70 10.87 3.98
N ILE A 44 8.11 9.99 3.15
CA ILE A 44 8.69 8.69 2.81
C ILE A 44 9.84 8.91 1.84
N ASP A 45 11.05 8.55 2.27
CA ASP A 45 12.21 8.55 1.40
C ASP A 45 12.27 7.30 0.51
N SER A 46 13.17 7.34 -0.47
CA SER A 46 13.46 6.19 -1.34
C SER A 46 13.93 4.92 -0.60
N ILE A 47 14.40 5.06 0.64
CA ILE A 47 14.76 3.93 1.52
C ILE A 47 13.51 3.36 2.18
N ASP A 48 12.66 4.22 2.74
CA ASP A 48 11.39 3.86 3.37
C ASP A 48 10.44 3.15 2.40
N ALA A 49 10.39 3.62 1.15
CA ALA A 49 9.64 2.94 0.09
C ALA A 49 10.10 1.49 -0.13
N VAL A 50 11.39 1.18 0.06
CA VAL A 50 11.91 -0.19 -0.07
C VAL A 50 11.42 -1.06 1.08
N ASP A 51 11.41 -0.56 2.32
CA ASP A 51 10.87 -1.29 3.48
C ASP A 51 9.38 -1.58 3.31
N LEU A 52 8.60 -0.60 2.81
CA LEU A 52 7.18 -0.80 2.50
C LEU A 52 6.98 -1.91 1.46
N VAL A 53 7.74 -1.91 0.36
CA VAL A 53 7.68 -2.94 -0.68
C VAL A 53 8.00 -4.32 -0.12
N VAL A 54 9.01 -4.40 0.76
CA VAL A 54 9.41 -5.66 1.37
C VAL A 54 8.29 -6.21 2.23
N GLU A 55 7.67 -5.39 3.08
CA GLU A 55 6.53 -5.81 3.92
C GLU A 55 5.34 -6.25 3.06
N LEU A 56 4.90 -5.41 2.11
CA LEU A 56 3.76 -5.74 1.24
C LEU A 56 3.99 -7.00 0.41
N LYS A 57 5.24 -7.26 -0.01
CA LYS A 57 5.62 -8.51 -0.66
C LYS A 57 5.49 -9.71 0.29
N GLN A 58 5.79 -9.56 1.57
CA GLN A 58 5.60 -10.62 2.55
C GLN A 58 4.12 -10.86 2.83
N PHE A 59 3.31 -9.81 2.92
CA PHE A 59 1.86 -9.90 3.11
C PHE A 59 1.16 -10.56 1.92
N THR A 60 1.42 -10.09 0.71
CA THR A 60 0.79 -10.61 -0.53
C THR A 60 1.36 -11.94 -0.97
N GLY A 61 2.58 -12.27 -0.54
CA GLY A 61 3.33 -13.43 -1.03
C GLY A 61 3.75 -13.35 -2.51
N GLN A 62 3.46 -12.23 -3.19
CA GLN A 62 3.77 -12.04 -4.60
C GLN A 62 5.00 -11.15 -4.81
N ARG A 63 5.73 -11.38 -5.91
CA ARG A 63 6.86 -10.54 -6.29
C ARG A 63 6.35 -9.19 -6.83
N ILE A 64 6.35 -8.18 -5.97
CA ILE A 64 6.23 -6.79 -6.37
C ILE A 64 7.50 -6.37 -7.12
N LYS A 65 7.39 -5.82 -8.33
CA LYS A 65 8.55 -5.26 -9.03
C LYS A 65 8.77 -3.83 -8.56
N PRO A 66 10.03 -3.39 -8.45
CA PRO A 66 10.33 -2.00 -8.13
C PRO A 66 9.75 -1.02 -9.16
N ASP A 67 9.46 -1.45 -10.39
CA ASP A 67 8.84 -0.60 -11.42
C ASP A 67 7.37 -0.29 -11.14
N ASP A 68 6.61 -1.26 -10.60
CA ASP A 68 5.24 -1.03 -10.12
C ASP A 68 5.25 0.02 -9.01
N PHE A 69 6.29 0.00 -8.17
CA PHE A 69 6.47 0.94 -7.06
C PHE A 69 7.17 2.26 -7.40
N LYS A 70 7.80 2.39 -8.58
CA LYS A 70 8.28 3.69 -9.06
C LYS A 70 7.13 4.58 -9.53
N SER A 71 6.03 3.96 -9.92
CA SER A 71 4.84 4.67 -10.38
C SER A 71 3.91 5.05 -9.23
N VAL A 72 3.99 4.35 -8.08
CA VAL A 72 3.16 4.70 -6.92
C VAL A 72 3.63 6.01 -6.29
N ARG A 73 2.71 6.96 -6.19
CA ARG A 73 2.95 8.26 -5.54
C ARG A 73 2.05 8.47 -4.33
N THR A 74 0.89 7.81 -4.30
CA THR A 74 -0.09 7.91 -3.23
C THR A 74 -0.36 6.57 -2.58
N ILE A 75 -0.99 6.61 -1.41
CA ILE A 75 -1.46 5.39 -0.73
C ILE A 75 -2.45 4.62 -1.60
N ASP A 76 -3.30 5.33 -2.35
CA ASP A 76 -4.22 4.70 -3.28
C ASP A 76 -3.49 3.90 -4.37
N ASP A 77 -2.40 4.43 -4.93
CA ASP A 77 -1.58 3.70 -5.91
C ASP A 77 -1.00 2.41 -5.31
N VAL A 78 -0.52 2.46 -4.06
CA VAL A 78 0.02 1.28 -3.37
C VAL A 78 -1.06 0.21 -3.19
N VAL A 79 -2.25 0.62 -2.73
CA VAL A 79 -3.38 -0.30 -2.53
C VAL A 79 -3.85 -0.88 -3.87
N ASN A 80 -3.96 -0.06 -4.92
CA ASN A 80 -4.32 -0.54 -6.26
C ASN A 80 -3.29 -1.53 -6.81
N ALA A 81 -1.99 -1.27 -6.64
CA ALA A 81 -0.93 -2.16 -7.09
C ALA A 81 -1.03 -3.53 -6.39
N VAL A 82 -1.25 -3.53 -5.07
CA VAL A 82 -1.42 -4.75 -4.27
C VAL A 82 -2.70 -5.50 -4.66
N GLU A 83 -3.81 -4.79 -4.82
CA GLU A 83 -5.08 -5.38 -5.25
C GLU A 83 -4.95 -6.04 -6.62
N HIS A 84 -4.33 -5.35 -7.58
CA HIS A 84 -4.07 -5.89 -8.92
C HIS A 84 -3.21 -7.16 -8.90
N LEU A 85 -2.27 -7.26 -7.96
CA LEU A 85 -1.45 -8.45 -7.77
C LEU A 85 -2.25 -9.61 -7.15
N MET A 86 -3.12 -9.34 -6.18
CA MET A 86 -3.93 -10.37 -5.52
C MET A 86 -5.08 -10.90 -6.38
N GLN A 87 -5.56 -10.13 -7.36
CA GLN A 87 -6.59 -10.56 -8.32
C GLN A 87 -6.02 -11.34 -9.53
N ARG A 88 -4.70 -11.55 -9.59
CA ARG A 88 -4.00 -12.25 -10.69
C ARG A 88 -3.82 -13.74 -10.45
#